data_AF-A0AAN6RKK3-F1
#
_entry.id   AF-A0AAN6RKK3-F1
#
_cell.length_a   1.000
_cell.length_b   1.000
_cell.length_c   1.000
_cell.angle_alpha   90.00
_cell.angle_beta   90.00
_cell.angle_gamma   90.00
#
_symmetry.space_group_name_H-M   'P 1'
#
loop_
_entity.id
_entity.type
_entity.pdbx_description
1 polymer ?
#
loop_
_entity_poly.entity_id
_entity_poly.type
_entity_poly.pdbx_seq_one_letter_code
_entity_poly.pdbx_strand_id
1 'polypeptide(L)'
;MAPYAEHVVVCTGKEDWTSRIEDEESPSGDFVRGLKGEIGRGGKSFDPFTNILTTLSSLPPSPTPSTTSILLFPTFLKIPSIPHNPQSYSLLSTAYLKAHTLHPSHAPLSSAQKAALTRNPSLASDLPSPIPITTPQSSSAATAPATPAAASWVPFYNPASSKSSARRG
;
A
#
# COMPACT_ATOMS: atom_id res chain seq x y z
N MET A 1 -14.77 0.71 21.03
CA MET A 1 -13.94 0.62 19.81
C MET A 1 -14.03 -0.82 19.31
N ALA A 2 -14.33 -1.04 18.03
CA ALA A 2 -14.23 -2.36 17.45
C ALA A 2 -12.73 -2.72 17.36
N PRO A 3 -12.25 -3.81 18.00
CA PRO A 3 -10.87 -4.22 17.85
C PRO A 3 -10.65 -4.68 16.40
N TYR A 4 -9.66 -4.08 15.72
CA TYR A 4 -9.15 -4.65 14.48
C TYR A 4 -8.39 -5.93 14.82
N ALA A 5 -8.64 -7.00 14.06
CA ALA A 5 -7.92 -8.26 14.21
C ALA A 5 -6.46 -8.11 13.73
N GLU A 6 -6.27 -7.39 12.63
CA GLU A 6 -4.96 -7.09 12.06
C GLU A 6 -4.98 -5.68 11.44
N HIS A 7 -3.83 -5.01 11.46
CA HIS A 7 -3.58 -3.78 10.73
C HIS A 7 -2.47 -4.02 9.71
N VAL A 8 -2.83 -3.88 8.44
CA VAL A 8 -1.95 -3.97 7.28
C VAL A 8 -1.49 -2.56 6.90
N VAL A 9 -0.23 -2.27 7.17
CA VAL A 9 0.42 -1.03 6.74
C VAL A 9 1.19 -1.32 5.46
N VAL A 10 0.79 -0.68 4.37
CA VAL A 10 1.40 -0.82 3.05
C VAL A 10 2.49 0.23 2.88
N CYS A 11 3.73 -0.21 2.68
CA CYS A 11 4.87 0.68 2.48
C CYS A 11 4.95 1.13 1.02
N THR A 12 4.74 2.42 0.77
CA THR A 12 4.66 2.98 -0.59
C THR A 12 5.82 3.91 -0.95
N GLY A 13 6.55 4.42 0.05
CA GLY A 13 7.58 5.46 -0.15
C GLY A 13 7.05 6.83 -0.55
N LYS A 14 5.72 7.01 -0.63
CA LYS A 14 5.09 8.29 -1.00
C LYS A 14 4.71 9.10 0.23
N GLU A 15 4.67 10.42 0.06
CA GLU A 15 4.26 11.35 1.11
C GLU A 15 2.74 11.57 1.17
N ASP A 16 2.06 11.36 0.04
CA ASP A 16 0.63 11.65 -0.11
C ASP A 16 -0.07 10.59 -0.99
N TRP A 17 -1.40 10.48 -0.82
CA TRP A 17 -2.27 9.53 -1.53
C TRP A 17 -3.65 10.15 -1.76
N THR A 18 -4.39 9.61 -2.71
CA THR A 18 -5.81 9.96 -2.85
C THR A 18 -6.58 9.69 -1.56
N SER A 19 -7.58 10.52 -1.25
CA SER A 19 -8.39 10.39 -0.02
C SER A 19 -9.02 9.01 0.13
N ARG A 20 -9.33 8.37 -1.01
CA ARG A 20 -9.70 6.97 -1.09
C ARG A 20 -8.54 6.17 -1.66
N ILE A 21 -7.90 5.35 -0.82
CA ILE A 21 -6.68 4.61 -1.17
C ILE A 21 -6.88 3.54 -2.25
N GLU A 22 -8.12 3.11 -2.52
CA GLU A 22 -8.44 2.17 -3.60
C GLU A 22 -8.45 2.81 -4.98
N ASP A 23 -8.59 4.14 -5.04
CA ASP A 23 -8.62 4.92 -6.29
C ASP A 23 -7.21 5.37 -6.69
N GLU A 24 -6.19 5.07 -5.87
CA GLU A 24 -4.80 5.39 -6.14
C GLU A 24 -4.30 4.62 -7.38
N GLU A 25 -3.92 5.35 -8.44
CA GLU A 25 -3.32 4.81 -9.67
C GLU A 25 -1.83 4.51 -9.45
N SER A 26 -1.54 3.59 -8.53
CA SER A 26 -0.18 3.14 -8.24
C SER A 26 -0.14 1.64 -7.95
N PRO A 27 1.04 0.99 -8.02
CA PRO A 27 1.17 -0.42 -7.64
C PRO A 27 0.66 -0.69 -6.21
N SER A 28 0.78 0.30 -5.31
CA SER A 28 0.26 0.16 -3.93
C SER A 28 -1.27 0.24 -3.87
N GLY A 29 -1.89 1.06 -4.72
CA GLY A 29 -3.34 1.10 -4.87
C GLY A 29 -3.90 -0.19 -5.48
N ASP A 30 -3.21 -0.76 -6.47
CA ASP A 30 -3.53 -2.07 -7.05
C ASP A 30 -3.47 -3.19 -6.01
N PHE A 31 -2.44 -3.18 -5.17
CA PHE A 31 -2.32 -4.10 -4.04
C PHE A 31 -3.48 -3.94 -3.06
N VAL A 32 -3.81 -2.71 -2.66
CA VAL A 32 -4.93 -2.45 -1.73
C VAL A 32 -6.25 -2.94 -2.32
N ARG A 33 -6.50 -2.68 -3.61
CA ARG A 33 -7.73 -3.10 -4.29
C ARG A 33 -7.83 -4.62 -4.38
N GLY A 34 -6.73 -5.28 -4.75
CA GLY A 34 -6.65 -6.74 -4.79
C GLY A 34 -6.87 -7.37 -3.42
N LEU A 35 -6.21 -6.84 -2.38
CA LEU A 35 -6.37 -7.30 -1.01
C LEU A 35 -7.79 -7.10 -0.49
N LYS A 36 -8.37 -5.90 -0.68
CA LYS A 36 -9.76 -5.62 -0.30
C LYS A 36 -10.77 -6.43 -1.11
N GLY A 37 -10.44 -6.86 -2.32
CA GLY A 37 -11.25 -7.82 -3.07
C GLY A 37 -11.30 -9.21 -2.41
N GLU A 38 -10.25 -9.60 -1.70
CA GLU A 38 -10.16 -10.90 -1.02
C GLU A 38 -10.77 -10.87 0.39
N ILE A 39 -10.52 -9.81 1.17
CA ILE A 39 -10.93 -9.70 2.58
C ILE A 39 -12.14 -8.79 2.82
N GLY A 40 -12.53 -7.97 1.84
CA GLY A 40 -13.66 -7.07 1.92
C GLY A 40 -14.99 -7.76 1.57
N ARG A 41 -16.09 -7.02 1.68
CA ARG A 41 -17.45 -7.57 1.48
C ARG A 41 -17.57 -8.26 0.11
N GLY A 42 -17.92 -9.54 0.13
CA GLY A 42 -18.04 -10.37 -1.08
C GLY A 42 -16.77 -11.12 -1.48
N GLY A 43 -15.65 -10.87 -0.80
CA GLY A 43 -14.41 -11.63 -0.97
C GLY A 43 -14.47 -13.03 -0.33
N LYS A 44 -13.62 -13.94 -0.80
CA LYS A 44 -13.58 -15.34 -0.34
C LYS A 44 -13.17 -15.46 1.13
N SER A 45 -12.36 -14.51 1.60
CA SER A 45 -11.81 -14.49 2.95
C SER A 45 -12.53 -13.46 3.85
N PHE A 46 -13.68 -12.95 3.42
CA PHE A 46 -14.49 -12.02 4.17
C PHE A 46 -15.12 -12.67 5.40
N ASP A 47 -14.95 -12.04 6.56
CA ASP A 47 -15.64 -12.38 7.79
C ASP A 47 -16.07 -11.09 8.50
N PRO A 48 -17.38 -10.85 8.75
CA PRO A 48 -17.85 -9.62 9.39
C PRO A 48 -17.36 -9.46 10.84
N PHE A 49 -16.85 -10.52 11.46
CA PHE A 49 -16.29 -10.47 12.82
C PHE A 49 -14.77 -10.27 12.84
N THR A 50 -14.11 -10.28 11.69
CA THR A 50 -12.66 -10.12 11.55
C THR A 50 -12.36 -8.84 10.78
N ASN A 51 -12.22 -7.73 11.52
CA ASN A 51 -11.97 -6.43 10.92
C ASN A 51 -10.48 -6.24 10.64
N ILE A 52 -10.13 -5.96 9.39
CA ILE A 52 -8.75 -5.67 8.97
C ILE A 52 -8.65 -4.20 8.59
N LEU A 53 -7.75 -3.47 9.26
CA LEU A 53 -7.43 -2.10 8.87
C LEU A 53 -6.35 -2.13 7.79
N THR A 54 -6.51 -1.38 6.72
CA THR A 54 -5.50 -1.24 5.67
C THR A 54 -5.18 0.23 5.47
N THR A 55 -3.90 0.59 5.58
CA THR A 55 -3.43 1.97 5.43
C THR A 55 -2.18 2.02 4.55
N LEU A 56 -2.02 3.11 3.82
CA LEU A 56 -0.78 3.41 3.10
C LEU A 56 0.19 4.16 4.03
N SER A 57 1.48 4.03 3.78
CA SER A 57 2.55 4.67 4.57
C SER A 57 3.71 5.10 3.67
N SER A 58 4.40 6.16 4.10
CA SER A 58 5.60 6.70 3.46
C SER A 58 6.86 5.85 3.72
N LEU A 59 6.72 4.76 4.47
CA LEU A 59 7.81 3.81 4.68
C LEU A 59 8.36 3.26 3.35
N PRO A 60 9.67 2.89 3.31
CA PRO A 60 10.33 2.45 2.10
C PRO A 60 9.56 1.32 1.38
N PRO A 61 9.30 1.45 0.07
CA PRO A 61 8.57 0.45 -0.69
C PRO A 61 9.41 -0.78 -0.95
N SER A 62 8.80 -1.80 -1.55
CA SER A 62 9.55 -2.96 -2.01
C SER A 62 10.53 -2.57 -3.13
N PRO A 63 11.79 -3.05 -3.13
CA PRO A 63 12.73 -2.79 -4.20
C PRO A 63 12.40 -3.56 -5.49
N THR A 64 11.55 -4.59 -5.40
CA THR A 64 11.17 -5.43 -6.52
C THR A 64 9.94 -4.87 -7.24
N PRO A 65 9.95 -4.77 -8.59
CA PRO A 65 8.80 -4.26 -9.34
C PRO A 65 7.59 -5.19 -9.15
N SER A 66 6.38 -4.66 -9.24
CA SER A 66 5.10 -5.40 -9.10
C SER A 66 4.96 -6.19 -7.79
N THR A 67 5.66 -5.74 -6.75
CA THR A 67 5.53 -6.29 -5.40
C THR A 67 5.36 -5.19 -4.38
N THR A 68 4.81 -5.54 -3.22
CA THR A 68 4.57 -4.60 -2.13
C THR A 68 5.16 -5.11 -0.82
N SER A 69 5.78 -4.18 -0.09
CA SER A 69 6.18 -4.39 1.30
C SER A 69 5.02 -4.03 2.21
N ILE A 70 4.72 -4.88 3.19
CA ILE A 70 3.72 -4.60 4.23
C ILE A 70 4.29 -4.82 5.61
N LEU A 71 3.71 -4.14 6.60
CA LEU A 71 3.86 -4.42 8.02
C LEU A 71 2.52 -4.88 8.57
N LEU A 72 2.56 -5.89 9.43
CA LEU A 72 1.42 -6.47 10.10
C LEU A 72 1.48 -6.19 11.60
N PHE A 73 0.37 -5.70 12.15
CA PHE A 73 0.18 -5.48 13.58
C PHE A 73 -1.11 -6.17 14.03
N PRO A 74 -1.17 -6.79 15.23
CA PRO A 74 -0.17 -6.75 16.29
C PRO A 74 0.93 -7.84 16.17
N THR A 75 1.04 -8.53 15.05
CA THR A 75 2.02 -9.60 14.85
C THR A 75 3.47 -9.10 14.74
N PHE A 76 3.67 -7.80 14.51
CA PHE A 76 4.97 -7.14 14.37
C PHE A 76 5.86 -7.83 13.31
N LEU A 77 5.26 -8.14 12.16
CA LEU A 77 5.95 -8.78 11.04
C LEU A 77 6.05 -7.83 9.85
N LYS A 78 7.19 -7.82 9.19
CA LYS A 78 7.40 -7.20 7.87
C LYS A 78 7.46 -8.27 6.81
N ILE A 79 6.66 -8.13 5.75
CA ILE A 79 6.72 -9.00 4.58
C ILE A 79 7.18 -8.13 3.39
N PRO A 80 8.38 -8.36 2.82
CA PRO A 80 9.04 -7.36 1.97
C PRO A 80 8.57 -7.32 0.51
N SER A 81 8.17 -8.44 -0.09
CA SER A 81 8.01 -8.52 -1.56
C SER A 81 6.80 -9.35 -1.95
N ILE A 82 5.60 -8.95 -1.51
CA ILE A 82 4.37 -9.68 -1.84
C ILE A 82 3.99 -9.40 -3.30
N PRO A 83 3.89 -10.42 -4.17
CA PRO A 83 3.51 -10.22 -5.56
C PRO A 83 2.03 -9.86 -5.71
N HIS A 84 1.71 -9.01 -6.70
CA HIS A 84 0.34 -8.56 -6.99
C HIS A 84 -0.43 -9.59 -7.80
N ASN A 85 -0.79 -10.71 -7.18
CA ASN A 85 -1.60 -11.73 -7.83
C ASN A 85 -2.70 -12.28 -6.90
N PRO A 86 -3.80 -12.82 -7.46
CA PRO A 86 -4.91 -13.32 -6.65
C PRO A 86 -4.52 -14.44 -5.68
N GLN A 87 -3.55 -15.28 -6.04
CA GLN A 87 -3.06 -16.36 -5.19
C GLN A 87 -2.35 -15.79 -3.95
N SER A 88 -1.46 -14.82 -4.11
CA SER A 88 -0.76 -14.11 -3.04
C SER A 88 -1.73 -13.45 -2.08
N TYR A 89 -2.82 -12.83 -2.57
CA TYR A 89 -3.83 -12.24 -1.71
C TYR A 89 -4.57 -13.29 -0.88
N SER A 90 -4.94 -14.42 -1.49
CA SER A 90 -5.62 -15.51 -0.79
C SER A 90 -4.70 -16.25 0.19
N LEU A 91 -3.41 -16.39 -0.13
CA LEU A 91 -2.39 -16.91 0.77
C LEU A 91 -2.15 -15.95 1.93
N LEU A 92 -1.99 -14.65 1.66
CA LEU A 92 -1.80 -13.62 2.69
C LEU A 92 -3.01 -13.58 3.64
N SER A 93 -4.22 -13.58 3.09
CA SER A 93 -5.44 -13.57 3.89
C SER A 93 -5.54 -14.81 4.76
N THR A 94 -5.26 -15.99 4.20
CA THR A 94 -5.40 -17.27 4.91
C THR A 94 -4.30 -17.49 5.93
N ALA A 95 -3.06 -17.11 5.63
CA ALA A 95 -1.93 -17.29 6.53
C ALA A 95 -1.94 -16.27 7.68
N TYR A 96 -2.29 -15.02 7.39
CA TYR A 96 -2.08 -13.92 8.33
C TYR A 96 -3.31 -13.12 8.71
N LEU A 97 -4.40 -13.06 7.93
CA LEU A 97 -5.49 -12.09 8.20
C LEU A 97 -6.77 -12.73 8.77
N LYS A 98 -7.11 -13.96 8.38
CA LYS A 98 -8.30 -14.69 8.86
C LYS A 98 -8.33 -14.86 10.39
N ALA A 99 -9.47 -15.18 10.98
CA ALA A 99 -9.56 -15.36 12.42
C ALA A 99 -8.77 -16.60 12.91
N HIS A 100 -8.15 -16.48 14.09
CA HIS A 100 -7.65 -17.64 14.82
C HIS A 100 -8.79 -18.47 15.44
N THR A 101 -9.80 -17.77 15.97
CA THR A 101 -10.98 -18.36 16.59
C THR A 101 -12.23 -17.74 15.96
N LEU A 102 -13.14 -18.57 15.49
CA LEU A 102 -14.38 -18.10 14.86
C LEU A 102 -15.35 -17.57 15.92
N HIS A 103 -16.03 -16.49 15.60
CA HIS A 103 -17.11 -15.96 16.42
C HIS A 103 -18.25 -16.99 16.62
N PRO A 104 -18.93 -17.05 17.78
CA PRO A 104 -20.01 -18.01 18.04
C PRO A 104 -21.18 -17.98 17.03
N SER A 105 -21.41 -16.87 16.36
CA SER A 105 -22.39 -16.74 15.27
C SER A 105 -22.10 -17.68 14.08
N HIS A 106 -20.88 -18.20 13.97
CA HIS A 106 -20.50 -19.20 12.97
C HIS A 106 -20.88 -20.63 13.37
N ALA A 107 -21.51 -20.84 14.53
CA ALA A 107 -22.03 -22.14 14.96
C ALA A 107 -22.81 -22.93 13.88
N PRO A 108 -23.76 -22.34 13.12
CA PRO A 108 -24.55 -23.06 12.13
C PRO A 108 -23.78 -23.43 10.85
N LEU A 109 -22.55 -22.92 10.65
CA LEU A 109 -21.75 -23.24 9.47
C LEU A 109 -21.24 -24.69 9.51
N SER A 110 -21.12 -25.29 8.33
CA SER A 110 -20.48 -26.60 8.17
C SER A 110 -19.00 -26.55 8.55
N SER A 111 -18.41 -27.70 8.86
CA SER A 111 -16.98 -27.82 9.16
C SER A 111 -16.10 -27.29 8.02
N ALA A 112 -16.47 -27.56 6.77
CA ALA A 112 -15.76 -27.07 5.59
C ALA A 112 -15.80 -25.54 5.48
N GLN A 113 -16.95 -24.92 5.73
CA GLN A 113 -17.09 -23.45 5.71
C GLN A 113 -16.29 -22.81 6.86
N LYS A 114 -16.32 -23.40 8.06
CA LYS A 114 -15.51 -22.94 9.20
C LYS A 114 -14.02 -23.02 8.89
N ALA A 115 -13.56 -24.13 8.30
CA ALA A 115 -12.17 -24.29 7.90
C ALA A 115 -11.75 -23.24 6.86
N ALA A 116 -12.63 -22.88 5.93
CA ALA A 116 -12.34 -21.85 4.93
C ALA A 116 -12.16 -20.44 5.54
N LEU A 117 -12.80 -20.16 6.68
CA LEU A 117 -12.72 -18.87 7.38
C LEU A 117 -11.65 -18.82 8.47
N THR A 118 -11.03 -19.95 8.81
CA THR A 118 -10.02 -20.04 9.85
C THR A 118 -8.62 -19.83 9.28
N ARG A 119 -7.73 -19.18 10.06
CA ARG A 119 -6.34 -18.94 9.71
C ARG A 119 -5.55 -20.26 9.60
N ASN A 120 -4.70 -20.37 8.59
CA ASN A 120 -3.78 -21.50 8.41
C ASN A 120 -2.34 -20.99 8.23
N PRO A 121 -1.53 -20.96 9.30
CA PRO A 121 -0.17 -20.41 9.25
C PRO A 121 0.81 -21.25 8.42
N SER A 122 0.50 -22.52 8.11
CA SER A 122 1.38 -23.37 7.31
C SER A 122 1.58 -22.84 5.88
N LEU A 123 0.59 -22.12 5.35
CA LEU A 123 0.63 -21.47 4.04
C LEU A 123 1.52 -20.22 4.00
N ALA A 124 2.02 -19.76 5.16
CA ALA A 124 2.99 -18.66 5.20
C ALA A 124 4.30 -19.01 4.50
N SER A 125 4.63 -20.30 4.37
CA SER A 125 5.82 -20.80 3.67
C SER A 125 5.80 -20.53 2.16
N ASP A 126 4.61 -20.37 1.57
CA ASP A 126 4.43 -20.05 0.15
C ASP A 126 4.55 -18.54 -0.13
N LEU A 127 4.69 -17.73 0.91
CA LEU A 127 4.89 -16.28 0.84
C LEU A 127 6.36 -15.92 1.13
N PRO A 128 6.80 -14.71 0.74
CA PRO A 128 8.11 -14.21 1.13
C PRO A 128 8.30 -14.31 2.64
N SER A 129 9.47 -14.77 3.08
CA SER A 129 9.73 -15.01 4.49
C SER A 129 9.52 -13.75 5.32
N PRO A 130 8.68 -13.80 6.38
CA PRO A 130 8.42 -12.65 7.23
C PRO A 130 9.65 -12.31 8.08
N ILE A 131 9.87 -11.02 8.29
CA ILE A 131 10.96 -10.46 9.09
C ILE A 131 10.35 -9.88 10.38
N PRO A 132 10.72 -10.38 11.57
CA PRO A 132 10.26 -9.81 12.83
C PRO A 132 10.71 -8.35 13.01
N ILE A 133 9.80 -7.48 13.41
CA ILE A 133 10.07 -6.07 13.71
C ILE A 133 10.43 -5.97 15.19
N THR A 134 11.70 -6.16 15.51
CA THR A 134 12.20 -6.10 16.90
C THR A 134 12.84 -4.76 17.25
N THR A 135 13.17 -3.94 16.25
CA THR A 135 13.86 -2.66 16.40
C THR A 135 13.14 -1.53 15.65
N PRO A 136 13.12 -0.29 16.18
CA PRO A 136 12.57 0.85 15.45
C PRO A 136 13.35 1.07 14.15
N GLN A 137 12.64 1.01 13.01
CA GLN A 137 13.22 1.28 11.70
C GLN A 137 13.27 2.81 11.52
N SER A 138 14.43 3.41 11.73
CA SER A 138 14.66 4.81 11.33
C SER A 138 14.64 4.88 9.80
N SER A 139 13.66 5.57 9.21
CA SER A 139 13.71 5.88 7.78
C SER A 139 14.83 6.91 7.57
N SER A 140 15.99 6.47 7.11
CA SER A 140 16.98 7.40 6.57
C SER A 140 16.34 8.12 5.39
N ALA A 141 16.15 9.44 5.53
CA ALA A 141 15.60 10.30 4.50
C ALA A 141 16.32 10.05 3.18
N ALA A 142 15.54 9.79 2.12
CA ALA A 142 16.06 9.79 0.76
C ALA A 142 16.74 11.14 0.52
N THR A 143 18.04 11.11 0.20
CA THR A 143 18.77 12.28 -0.24
C THR A 143 18.08 12.84 -1.48
N ALA A 144 17.44 14.00 -1.33
CA ALA A 144 16.87 14.73 -2.45
C ALA A 144 17.97 14.92 -3.52
N PRO A 145 17.69 14.66 -4.82
CA PRO A 145 18.64 14.98 -5.86
C PRO A 145 18.92 16.48 -5.83
N ALA A 146 20.20 16.84 -5.68
CA ALA A 146 20.65 18.22 -5.68
C ALA A 146 20.17 18.93 -6.94
N THR A 147 19.34 19.96 -6.75
CA THR A 147 18.98 20.92 -7.80
C THR A 147 20.27 21.52 -8.37
N PRO A 148 20.58 21.37 -9.68
CA PRO A 148 21.68 22.13 -10.26
C PRO A 148 21.31 23.62 -10.26
N ALA A 149 22.24 24.40 -9.72
CA ALA A 149 22.13 25.83 -9.51
C ALA A 149 22.01 26.62 -10.83
N ALA A 150 21.20 27.69 -10.75
CA ALA A 150 21.33 28.96 -11.46
C ALA A 150 21.50 28.94 -12.99
N ALA A 151 20.37 28.95 -13.71
CA ALA A 151 20.31 29.58 -15.03
C ALA A 151 20.36 31.11 -14.84
N SER A 152 21.51 31.70 -15.18
CA SER A 152 21.74 33.14 -15.19
C SER A 152 20.71 33.86 -16.07
N TRP A 153 19.97 34.79 -15.49
CA TRP A 153 19.17 35.79 -16.20
C TRP A 153 20.09 36.63 -17.11
N VAL A 154 19.87 36.56 -18.42
CA VAL A 154 20.45 37.52 -19.38
C VAL A 154 19.34 38.53 -19.73
N PRO A 155 19.48 39.82 -19.37
CA PRO A 155 18.52 40.82 -19.82
C PRO A 155 18.79 41.14 -21.29
N PHE A 156 17.84 40.80 -22.15
CA PHE A 156 17.86 41.21 -23.56
C PHE A 156 17.50 42.70 -23.65
N TYR A 157 18.52 43.55 -23.65
CA TYR A 157 18.39 44.95 -24.03
C TYR A 157 18.21 45.04 -25.55
N ASN A 158 17.07 45.53 -26.02
CA ASN A 158 16.82 45.78 -27.44
C ASN A 158 16.60 47.29 -27.68
N PRO A 159 17.57 48.02 -28.25
CA PRO A 159 17.37 49.40 -28.62
C PRO A 159 16.89 49.53 -30.08
N ALA A 160 15.91 50.42 -30.26
CA ALA A 160 15.53 51.11 -31.49
C ALA A 160 14.67 50.38 -32.55
N SER A 161 13.42 50.84 -32.69
CA SER A 161 12.94 51.27 -34.00
C SER A 161 11.98 52.47 -33.86
N SER A 162 12.50 53.66 -34.12
CA SER A 162 11.73 54.86 -34.42
C SER A 162 10.92 54.64 -35.70
N LYS A 163 9.60 54.84 -35.65
CA LYS A 163 8.78 55.05 -36.85
C LYS A 163 8.15 56.42 -36.79
N SER A 164 8.78 57.35 -37.51
CA SER A 164 8.25 58.64 -37.92
C SER A 164 6.97 58.44 -38.73
N SER A 165 5.88 59.05 -38.26
CA SER A 165 4.61 59.16 -38.98
C SER A 165 4.59 60.51 -39.70
N ALA A 166 4.78 60.48 -41.02
CA ALA A 166 4.47 61.60 -41.90
C ALA A 166 3.55 61.08 -43.01
N ARG A 167 2.24 61.36 -42.88
CA ARG A 167 1.26 61.22 -43.96
C ARG A 167 0.92 62.63 -44.45
N ARG A 168 1.33 62.94 -45.68
CA ARG A 168 0.76 63.99 -46.53
C ARG A 168 -0.16 63.32 -47.53
N GLY A 169 -1.31 63.94 -47.77
CA GLY A 169 -2.37 63.55 -48.69
C GLY A 169 -3.58 64.39 -48.36
#